data_AF-A0A095Z3Y4-F1
#
_entry.id   AF-A0A095Z3Y4-F1
#
_cell.length_a   1.000
_cell.length_b   1.000
_cell.length_c   1.000
_cell.angle_alpha   90.00
_cell.angle_beta   90.00
_cell.angle_gamma   90.00
#
_symmetry.space_group_name_H-M   'P 1'
#
loop_
_entity.id
_entity.type
_entity.pdbx_description
1 polymer ?
#
loop_
_entity_poly.entity_id
_entity_poly.type
_entity_poly.pdbx_seq_one_letter_code
_entity_poly.pdbx_strand_id
1 'polypeptide(L)'
;MSEDWVCPGCHRKKLQTVRKNNKGKWFFETAKRTYLGKDIVEKGATKIICKDCAILTTKLGEEAARTGGLEIFNCFGDYVAIEEVNSIVKAQEHTMHNVDNYKTDSLIAVIVERMRVLNP
;
A
#
# COMPACT_ATOMS: atom_id res chain seq x y z
N MET A 1 -10.69 5.58 -16.53
CA MET A 1 -9.95 6.40 -15.55
C MET A 1 -9.62 7.72 -16.22
N SER A 2 -9.86 8.86 -15.57
CA SER A 2 -9.51 10.19 -16.12
C SER A 2 -7.99 10.35 -16.26
N GLU A 3 -7.54 11.25 -17.14
CA GLU A 3 -6.14 11.70 -17.22
C GLU A 3 -5.70 12.43 -15.94
N ASP A 4 -6.64 13.08 -15.25
CA ASP A 4 -6.39 13.80 -13.99
C ASP A 4 -6.30 12.90 -12.76
N TRP A 5 -6.35 11.58 -12.95
CA TRP A 5 -6.27 10.65 -11.83
C TRP A 5 -4.90 10.71 -11.16
N VAL A 6 -4.93 10.86 -9.84
CA VAL A 6 -3.78 10.84 -8.95
C VAL A 6 -3.93 9.66 -8.00
N CYS A 7 -2.89 8.84 -7.87
CA CYS A 7 -2.90 7.73 -6.93
C CYS A 7 -2.96 8.27 -5.49
N PRO A 8 -3.95 7.89 -4.67
CA PRO A 8 -4.07 8.41 -3.30
C PRO A 8 -3.01 7.87 -2.34
N GLY A 9 -2.24 6.84 -2.73
CA GLY A 9 -1.10 6.36 -1.93
C GLY A 9 0.17 7.14 -2.21
N CYS A 10 0.67 7.09 -3.45
CA CYS A 10 1.96 7.69 -3.80
C CYS A 10 1.89 9.08 -4.44
N HIS A 11 0.69 9.63 -4.64
CA HIS A 11 0.43 10.93 -5.29
C HIS A 11 0.98 11.09 -6.72
N ARG A 12 1.44 10.01 -7.35
CA ARG A 12 1.79 10.00 -8.77
C ARG A 12 0.53 10.09 -9.62
N LYS A 13 0.56 10.94 -10.65
CA LYS A 13 -0.42 11.01 -11.73
C LYS A 13 -0.38 9.72 -12.56
N LYS A 14 -1.46 9.44 -13.30
CA LYS A 14 -1.55 8.29 -14.21
C LYS A 14 -0.27 8.05 -15.02
N LEU A 15 0.19 9.05 -15.79
CA LEU A 15 1.38 8.94 -16.64
C LEU A 15 2.65 8.63 -15.84
N GLN A 16 2.82 9.25 -14.67
CA GLN A 16 3.98 9.04 -13.79
C GLN A 16 4.04 7.62 -13.21
N THR A 17 2.91 6.91 -13.16
CA THR A 17 2.86 5.50 -12.69
C THR A 17 3.12 4.48 -13.78
N VAL A 18 3.09 4.89 -15.05
CA VAL A 18 3.38 4.00 -16.19
C VAL A 18 4.84 3.59 -16.11
N ARG A 19 5.14 2.29 -16.11
CA ARG A 19 6.54 1.81 -16.08
C ARG A 19 6.72 0.58 -16.96
N LYS A 20 7.96 0.19 -17.24
CA LYS A 20 8.23 -1.08 -17.92
C LYS A 20 8.07 -2.25 -16.94
N ASN A 21 7.50 -3.35 -17.41
CA ASN A 21 7.52 -4.63 -16.69
C ASN A 21 8.84 -5.38 -16.96
N ASN A 22 9.00 -6.55 -16.35
CA ASN A 22 10.21 -7.38 -16.50
C ASN A 22 10.44 -7.88 -17.95
N LYS A 23 9.44 -7.74 -18.84
CA LYS A 23 9.55 -8.04 -20.28
C LYS A 23 9.84 -6.78 -21.12
N GLY A 24 10.16 -5.65 -20.47
CA GLY A 24 10.44 -4.37 -21.13
C GLY A 24 9.21 -3.66 -21.70
N LYS A 25 8.00 -4.19 -21.52
CA LYS A 25 6.76 -3.58 -22.03
C LYS A 25 6.24 -2.53 -21.05
N TRP A 26 5.89 -1.36 -21.57
CA TRP A 26 5.19 -0.33 -20.81
C TRP A 26 3.85 -0.87 -20.34
N PHE A 27 3.54 -0.66 -19.07
CA PHE A 27 2.27 -1.06 -18.50
C PHE A 27 1.79 -0.02 -17.49
N PHE A 28 0.47 0.03 -17.36
CA PHE A 28 -0.25 0.76 -16.34
C PHE A 28 -1.36 -0.15 -15.85
N GLU A 29 -1.41 -0.36 -14.54
CA GLU A 29 -2.45 -1.16 -13.92
C GLU A 29 -2.83 -0.50 -12.60
N THR A 30 -4.11 -0.61 -12.24
CA THR A 30 -4.64 -0.14 -10.97
C THR A 30 -5.32 -1.26 -10.23
N ALA A 31 -5.34 -1.18 -8.91
CA ALA A 31 -6.11 -2.06 -8.06
C ALA A 31 -7.20 -1.27 -7.33
N LYS A 32 -8.38 -1.86 -7.21
CA LYS A 32 -9.46 -1.38 -6.35
C LYS A 32 -9.39 -2.17 -5.04
N ARG A 33 -9.19 -1.49 -3.90
CA ARG A 33 -9.11 -2.12 -2.57
C ARG A 33 -9.81 -1.28 -1.52
N THR A 34 -10.29 -1.92 -0.47
CA THR A 34 -10.80 -1.25 0.72
C THR A 34 -9.67 -1.12 1.72
N TYR A 35 -9.38 0.11 2.13
CA TYR A 35 -8.30 0.42 3.08
C TYR A 35 -8.91 0.88 4.38
N LEU A 36 -8.28 0.56 5.51
CA LEU A 36 -8.70 1.05 6.82
C LEU A 36 -8.91 2.56 6.83
N GLY A 37 -9.95 2.97 7.54
CA GLY A 37 -10.19 4.38 7.85
C GLY A 37 -9.12 4.91 8.80
N LYS A 38 -9.20 6.21 9.07
CA LYS A 38 -8.30 6.89 10.02
C LYS A 38 -8.42 6.29 11.43
N ASP A 39 -9.62 5.81 11.78
CA ASP A 39 -9.91 5.05 12.98
C ASP A 39 -10.14 3.57 12.63
N ILE A 40 -9.51 2.66 13.38
CA ILE A 40 -9.56 1.21 13.13
C ILE A 40 -10.98 0.61 13.17
N VAL A 41 -11.91 1.32 13.80
CA VAL A 41 -13.31 0.93 14.00
C VAL A 41 -14.21 1.39 12.85
N GLU A 42 -13.76 2.31 12.00
CA GLU A 42 -14.55 2.77 10.86
C GLU A 42 -14.36 1.83 9.66
N LYS A 43 -15.47 1.53 8.97
CA LYS A 43 -15.40 0.80 7.69
C LYS A 43 -14.56 1.62 6.71
N GLY A 44 -13.50 0.97 6.24
CA GLY A 44 -12.58 1.51 5.26
C GLY A 44 -13.26 2.02 3.97
N ALA A 45 -12.64 3.01 3.33
CA ALA A 45 -13.09 3.50 2.03
C ALA A 45 -12.46 2.67 0.90
N THR A 46 -13.26 2.29 -0.09
CA THR A 46 -12.73 1.67 -1.31
C THR A 46 -12.03 2.71 -2.17
N LYS A 47 -10.73 2.51 -2.45
CA LYS A 47 -9.91 3.38 -3.30
C LYS A 47 -9.37 2.65 -4.51
N ILE A 48 -9.20 3.40 -5.61
CA ILE A 48 -8.49 2.95 -6.80
C ILE A 48 -7.07 3.52 -6.73
N ILE A 49 -6.08 2.63 -6.68
CA ILE A 49 -4.67 2.97 -6.51
C ILE A 49 -3.82 2.36 -7.63
N CYS A 50 -2.59 2.83 -7.81
CA CYS A 50 -1.66 2.20 -8.76
C CYS A 50 -1.28 0.78 -8.28
N LYS A 51 -0.94 -0.08 -9.24
CA LYS A 51 -0.53 -1.46 -8.95
C LYS A 51 0.63 -1.55 -7.97
N ASP A 52 1.60 -0.63 -8.06
CA ASP A 52 2.76 -0.64 -7.17
C ASP A 52 2.36 -0.34 -5.72
N CYS A 53 1.46 0.61 -5.45
CA CYS A 53 0.93 0.85 -4.11
C CYS A 53 0.19 -0.38 -3.58
N ALA A 54 -0.50 -1.12 -4.45
CA ALA A 54 -1.25 -2.33 -4.07
C ALA A 54 -0.32 -3.46 -3.67
N ILE A 55 0.80 -3.60 -4.38
CA ILE A 55 1.85 -4.55 -4.03
C ILE A 55 2.49 -4.14 -2.71
N LEU A 56 2.82 -2.86 -2.55
CA LEU A 56 3.47 -2.37 -1.33
C LEU A 56 2.61 -2.58 -0.09
N THR A 57 1.31 -2.25 -0.12
CA THR A 57 0.42 -2.48 1.04
C THR A 57 0.32 -3.96 1.40
N THR A 58 0.24 -4.86 0.42
CA THR A 58 0.31 -6.30 0.67
C THR A 58 1.64 -6.70 1.32
N LYS A 59 2.77 -6.19 0.81
CA LYS A 59 4.10 -6.53 1.32
C LYS A 59 4.34 -6.01 2.75
N LEU A 60 3.83 -4.82 3.07
CA LEU A 60 3.87 -4.29 4.44
C LEU A 60 3.09 -5.19 5.41
N GLY A 61 1.88 -5.61 5.03
CA GLY A 61 1.09 -6.52 5.86
C GLY A 61 1.75 -7.89 6.00
N GLU A 62 2.33 -8.45 4.93
CA GLU A 62 3.08 -9.71 5.00
C GLU A 62 4.28 -9.61 5.95
N GLU A 63 5.03 -8.50 5.87
CA GLU A 63 6.18 -8.27 6.74
C GLU A 63 5.73 -8.12 8.20
N ALA A 64 4.71 -7.31 8.46
CA ALA A 64 4.17 -7.13 9.81
C ALA A 64 3.66 -8.45 10.41
N ALA A 65 2.92 -9.25 9.66
CA ALA A 65 2.47 -10.55 10.13
C ALA A 65 3.66 -11.47 10.50
N ARG A 66 4.71 -11.47 9.68
CA ARG A 66 5.94 -12.22 9.95
C ARG A 66 6.66 -11.71 11.20
N THR A 67 6.84 -10.40 11.32
CA THR A 67 7.50 -9.76 12.47
C THR A 67 6.73 -10.02 13.77
N GLY A 68 5.40 -10.00 13.72
CA GLY A 68 4.53 -10.22 14.87
C GLY A 68 4.28 -11.69 15.21
N GLY A 69 4.69 -12.63 14.36
CA GLY A 69 4.35 -14.05 14.49
C GLY A 69 2.84 -14.32 14.42
N LEU A 70 2.12 -13.56 13.58
CA LEU A 70 0.66 -13.57 13.52
C LEU A 70 0.17 -14.43 12.34
N GLU A 71 -0.84 -15.26 12.59
CA GLU A 71 -1.62 -15.91 11.53
C GLU A 71 -2.74 -14.97 11.07
N ILE A 72 -2.77 -14.64 9.78
CA ILE A 72 -3.71 -13.67 9.23
C ILE A 72 -4.80 -14.40 8.44
N PHE A 73 -6.06 -14.22 8.82
CA PHE A 73 -7.21 -14.81 8.13
C PHE A 73 -7.75 -13.94 6.98
N ASN A 74 -7.46 -12.64 7.02
CA ASN A 74 -7.88 -11.65 6.01
C ASN A 74 -6.76 -11.35 5.00
N CYS A 75 -7.00 -10.42 4.06
CA CYS A 75 -5.95 -9.99 3.14
C CYS A 75 -4.91 -9.11 3.88
N PHE A 76 -3.61 -9.38 3.72
CA PHE A 76 -2.53 -8.61 4.38
C PHE A 76 -2.62 -7.09 4.16
N GLY A 77 -3.03 -6.67 2.97
CA GLY A 77 -3.17 -5.25 2.64
C GLY A 77 -4.30 -4.53 3.36
N ASP A 78 -5.23 -5.26 3.99
CA ASP A 78 -6.39 -4.67 4.68
C ASP A 78 -5.97 -3.98 5.97
N TYR A 79 -4.83 -4.34 6.55
CA TYR A 79 -4.30 -3.77 7.79
C TYR A 79 -3.49 -2.49 7.58
N VAL A 80 -3.39 -1.99 6.35
CA VAL A 80 -2.58 -0.80 6.02
C VAL A 80 -3.49 0.32 5.56
N ALA A 81 -3.39 1.50 6.16
CA ALA A 81 -4.06 2.68 5.65
C ALA A 81 -3.27 3.25 4.47
N ILE A 82 -3.97 3.64 3.40
CA ILE A 82 -3.32 4.08 2.16
C ILE A 82 -2.55 5.39 2.34
N GLU A 83 -2.92 6.23 3.30
CA GLU A 83 -2.21 7.44 3.69
C GLU A 83 -0.82 7.12 4.28
N GLU A 84 -0.65 5.96 4.92
CA GLU A 84 0.63 5.53 5.47
C GLU A 84 1.64 5.22 4.37
N VAL A 85 1.16 4.73 3.22
CA VAL A 85 2.00 4.51 2.03
C VAL A 85 2.66 5.81 1.59
N ASN A 86 1.95 6.94 1.70
CA ASN A 86 2.50 8.24 1.31
C ASN A 86 3.72 8.61 2.13
N SER A 87 3.67 8.32 3.43
CA SER A 87 4.72 8.72 4.36
C SER A 87 6.04 7.97 4.16
N ILE A 88 6.00 6.77 3.59
CA ILE A 88 7.15 5.88 3.41
C ILE A 88 7.65 5.80 1.98
N VAL A 89 6.81 6.05 0.97
CA VAL A 89 7.19 5.87 -0.43
C VAL A 89 8.12 6.99 -0.88
N LYS A 90 9.29 6.58 -1.40
CA LYS A 90 10.16 7.46 -2.18
C LYS A 90 9.62 7.50 -3.61
N ALA A 91 8.65 8.37 -3.84
CA ALA A 91 7.95 8.46 -5.11
C ALA A 91 8.92 8.89 -6.22
N GLN A 92 9.06 8.05 -7.23
CA GLN A 92 9.82 8.33 -8.44
C GLN A 92 8.97 7.94 -9.66
N GLU A 93 9.03 8.75 -10.70
CA GLU A 93 8.28 8.52 -11.92
C GLU A 93 8.79 7.28 -12.65
N HIS A 94 7.88 6.52 -13.26
CA HIS A 94 8.21 5.38 -14.13
C HIS A 94 9.02 4.25 -13.48
N THR A 95 9.08 4.20 -12.16
CA THR A 95 9.74 3.13 -11.40
C THR A 95 8.76 2.40 -10.49
N MET A 96 9.18 1.22 -10.04
CA MET A 96 8.57 0.59 -8.86
C MET A 96 8.75 1.46 -7.63
N HIS A 97 7.88 1.28 -6.64
CA HIS A 97 8.05 1.95 -5.36
C HIS A 97 9.30 1.47 -4.65
N ASN A 98 10.12 2.44 -4.26
CA ASN A 98 11.11 2.30 -3.21
C ASN A 98 10.57 2.95 -1.94
N VAL A 99 11.10 2.59 -0.78
CA VAL A 99 10.63 3.08 0.51
C VAL A 99 11.77 3.68 1.35
N ASP A 100 11.38 4.49 2.32
CA ASP A 100 12.21 4.89 3.45
C ASP A 100 12.19 3.76 4.50
N ASN A 101 13.29 3.00 4.60
CA ASN A 101 13.37 1.85 5.50
C ASN A 101 13.11 2.25 6.95
N TYR A 102 13.64 3.38 7.42
CA TYR A 102 13.48 3.78 8.83
C TYR A 102 12.01 4.07 9.18
N LYS A 103 11.32 4.79 8.30
CA LYS A 103 9.87 5.03 8.46
C LYS A 103 9.06 3.76 8.28
N THR A 104 9.50 2.88 7.38
CA THR A 104 8.85 1.60 7.13
C THR A 104 8.93 0.71 8.35
N ASP A 105 10.10 0.56 8.98
CA ASP A 105 10.28 -0.24 10.20
C ASP A 105 9.38 0.26 11.34
N SER A 106 9.29 1.57 11.50
CA SER A 106 8.38 2.19 12.48
C SER A 106 6.91 1.88 12.18
N LEU A 107 6.52 1.93 10.90
CA LEU A 107 5.16 1.61 10.46
C LEU A 107 4.83 0.12 10.63
N ILE A 108 5.80 -0.78 10.40
CA ILE A 108 5.61 -2.23 10.60
C ILE A 108 5.20 -2.51 12.05
N ALA A 109 5.85 -1.89 13.04
CA ALA A 109 5.47 -2.03 14.44
C ALA A 109 4.01 -1.60 14.70
N VAL A 110 3.57 -0.50 14.08
CA VAL A 110 2.17 -0.03 14.19
C VAL A 110 1.20 -1.02 13.56
N ILE A 111 1.53 -1.58 12.40
CA ILE A 111 0.69 -2.57 11.71
C ILE A 111 0.59 -3.87 12.53
N VAL A 112 1.66 -4.29 13.20
CA VAL A 112 1.65 -5.47 14.11
C VAL A 112 0.61 -5.29 15.22
N GLU A 113 0.66 -4.18 15.95
CA GLU A 113 -0.29 -3.93 17.04
C GLU A 113 -1.73 -3.85 16.51
N ARG A 114 -1.91 -3.22 15.35
CA ARG A 114 -3.21 -3.13 14.68
C ARG A 114 -3.76 -4.50 14.30
N MET A 115 -2.92 -5.41 13.78
CA MET A 115 -3.33 -6.77 13.45
C MET A 115 -3.79 -7.54 14.70
N ARG A 116 -3.09 -7.40 15.83
CA ARG A 116 -3.48 -8.06 17.09
C ARG A 116 -4.87 -7.64 17.57
N VAL A 117 -5.26 -6.39 17.32
CA VAL A 117 -6.59 -5.88 17.69
C VAL A 117 -7.68 -6.35 16.71
N LEU A 118 -7.39 -6.35 15.41
CA LEU A 118 -8.37 -6.60 14.35
C LEU A 118 -8.49 -8.07 13.93
N ASN A 119 -7.54 -8.91 14.34
CA ASN A 119 -7.49 -10.36 14.09
C ASN A 119 -7.34 -11.12 15.41
N PRO A 120 -8.36 -11.05 16.29
CA PRO A 120 -8.34 -11.68 17.62
C PRO A 120 -8.37 -13.22 17.56
#